data_AF-A0A8J1XPW1-F1
#
_entry.id   AF-A0A8J1XPW1-F1
#
_cell.length_a   1.000
_cell.length_b   1.000
_cell.length_c   1.000
_cell.angle_alpha   90.00
_cell.angle_beta   90.00
_cell.angle_gamma   90.00
#
_symmetry.space_group_name_H-M   'P 1'
#
loop_
_entity.id
_entity.type
_entity.pdbx_description
1 polymer ?
#
loop_
_entity_poly.entity_id
_entity_poly.type
_entity_poly.pdbx_seq_one_letter_code
_entity_poly.pdbx_strand_id
1 'polypeptide(L)'
;MDSKNHLMKDIPHIWARKMLTILFAYDIDKDGIVSYEDCMRVADRIIRSANLKDPAASNVIQCFRDFHSGMDQILPNYWIKSCTEQVLDCWSAVKSPKFKEALEKFHVKRFQILDFDSDGFISFSEFLHYWKALNLDQSLARLQFDYMDTNKDGKISENEYVDAALDYELNYTDKDTRNRSFGPLVDF
;
A
#
# COMPACT_ATOMS: atom_id res chain seq x y z
N MET A 1 20.16 -5.93 22.62
CA MET A 1 18.97 -5.06 22.46
C MET A 1 19.06 -4.52 21.04
N ASP A 2 18.19 -4.99 20.15
CA ASP A 2 18.21 -4.62 18.73
C ASP A 2 18.04 -3.10 18.57
N SER A 3 18.92 -2.47 17.79
CA SER A 3 18.90 -1.02 17.54
C SER A 3 17.58 -0.56 16.92
N LYS A 4 16.92 -1.41 16.13
CA LYS A 4 15.60 -1.17 15.52
C LYS A 4 14.49 -1.01 16.56
N ASN A 5 14.53 -1.81 17.63
CA ASN A 5 13.55 -1.75 18.72
C ASN A 5 13.64 -0.45 19.52
N HIS A 6 14.81 0.19 19.58
CA HIS A 6 14.94 1.49 20.25
C HIS A 6 14.31 2.64 19.45
N LEU A 7 14.41 2.59 18.12
CA LEU A 7 13.89 3.66 17.25
C LEU A 7 12.35 3.71 17.23
N MET A 8 11.69 2.56 17.35
CA MET A 8 10.23 2.46 17.27
C MET A 8 9.51 2.41 18.64
N LYS A 9 10.23 2.65 19.74
CA LYS A 9 9.71 2.51 21.12
C LYS A 9 8.45 3.34 21.43
N ASP A 10 8.26 4.46 20.72
CA ASP A 10 7.15 5.40 20.93
C ASP A 10 6.02 5.23 19.89
N ILE A 11 6.04 4.12 19.15
CA ILE A 11 5.05 3.76 18.12
C ILE A 11 4.22 2.59 18.65
N PRO A 12 2.88 2.61 18.54
CA PRO A 12 2.06 1.45 18.84
C PRO A 12 2.53 0.23 18.04
N HIS A 13 2.89 -0.85 18.74
CA HIS A 13 3.47 -2.05 18.11
C HIS A 13 2.61 -2.56 16.95
N ILE A 14 1.29 -2.68 17.14
CA ILE A 14 0.39 -3.15 16.09
C ILE A 14 0.45 -2.28 14.83
N TRP A 15 0.56 -0.97 14.99
CA TRP A 15 0.65 -0.03 13.88
C TRP A 15 1.96 -0.21 13.12
N ALA A 16 3.10 -0.21 13.83
CA ALA A 16 4.41 -0.39 13.22
C ALA A 16 4.52 -1.72 12.47
N ARG A 17 4.01 -2.81 13.06
CA ARG A 17 4.01 -4.14 12.41
C ARG A 17 3.19 -4.16 11.13
N LYS A 18 2.02 -3.51 11.11
CA LYS A 18 1.22 -3.36 9.88
C LYS A 18 1.96 -2.59 8.80
N MET A 19 2.56 -1.45 9.15
CA MET A 19 3.24 -0.60 8.17
C MET A 19 4.47 -1.32 7.60
N LEU A 20 5.26 -1.98 8.44
CA LEU A 20 6.37 -2.83 7.98
C LEU A 20 5.90 -3.97 7.08
N THR A 21 4.75 -4.58 7.39
CA THR A 21 4.19 -5.66 6.54
C THR A 21 3.84 -5.15 5.15
N ILE A 22 3.25 -3.96 5.03
CA ILE A 22 2.99 -3.35 3.72
C ILE A 22 4.30 -3.01 3.00
N LEU A 23 5.24 -2.36 3.69
CA LEU A 23 6.52 -1.98 3.07
C LEU A 23 7.29 -3.21 2.59
N PHE A 24 7.31 -4.30 3.36
CA PHE A 24 7.97 -5.53 2.95
C PHE A 24 7.29 -6.25 1.79
N ALA A 25 5.99 -6.02 1.57
CA ALA A 25 5.32 -6.48 0.35
C ALA A 25 5.76 -5.68 -0.88
N TYR A 26 6.14 -4.41 -0.68
CA TYR A 26 6.61 -3.51 -1.74
C TYR A 26 8.12 -3.55 -1.98
N ASP A 27 8.93 -3.88 -0.99
CA ASP A 27 10.37 -4.14 -1.14
C ASP A 27 10.52 -5.42 -1.98
N ILE A 28 10.67 -5.27 -3.30
CA ILE A 28 10.59 -6.39 -4.25
C ILE A 28 11.92 -7.12 -4.32
N ASP A 29 13.03 -6.40 -4.32
CA ASP A 29 14.37 -6.98 -4.38
C ASP A 29 14.96 -7.36 -3.01
N LYS A 30 14.24 -7.05 -1.92
CA LYS A 30 14.55 -7.44 -0.54
C LYS A 30 15.82 -6.77 0.00
N ASP A 31 16.09 -5.54 -0.44
CA ASP A 31 17.23 -4.75 0.04
C ASP A 31 16.93 -3.98 1.34
N GLY A 32 15.68 -4.03 1.81
CA GLY A 32 15.22 -3.37 3.05
C GLY A 32 14.80 -1.91 2.85
N ILE A 33 14.72 -1.44 1.61
CA ILE A 33 14.24 -0.12 1.20
C ILE A 33 13.05 -0.35 0.25
N VAL A 34 12.01 0.47 0.36
CA VAL A 34 11.01 0.56 -0.71
C VAL A 34 11.40 1.72 -1.60
N SER A 35 12.05 1.42 -2.73
CA SER A 35 12.55 2.45 -3.66
C SER A 35 11.58 2.70 -4.82
N TYR A 36 11.91 3.69 -5.65
CA TYR A 36 11.18 3.92 -6.90
C TYR A 36 11.34 2.75 -7.89
N GLU A 37 12.50 2.11 -7.90
CA GLU A 37 12.76 0.92 -8.71
C GLU A 37 11.83 -0.23 -8.30
N ASP A 38 11.55 -0.44 -7.01
CA ASP A 38 10.55 -1.40 -6.57
C ASP A 38 9.16 -1.09 -7.09
N CYS A 39 8.74 0.17 -6.99
CA CYS A 39 7.47 0.63 -7.55
C CYS A 39 7.37 0.31 -9.05
N MET A 40 8.45 0.53 -9.79
CA MET A 40 8.51 0.22 -11.23
C MET A 40 8.53 -1.29 -11.51
N ARG A 41 9.11 -2.11 -10.64
CA ARG A 41 9.01 -3.58 -10.73
C ARG A 41 7.57 -4.05 -10.51
N VAL A 42 6.84 -3.45 -9.57
CA VAL A 42 5.41 -3.73 -9.38
C VAL A 42 4.61 -3.34 -10.64
N ALA A 43 4.86 -2.16 -11.22
CA ALA A 43 4.23 -1.73 -12.46
C ALA A 43 4.46 -2.73 -13.60
N ASP A 44 5.70 -3.15 -13.84
CA ASP A 44 6.04 -4.15 -14.87
C ASP A 44 5.32 -5.49 -14.63
N ARG A 45 5.24 -5.95 -13.38
CA ARG A 45 4.49 -7.18 -13.03
C ARG A 45 2.99 -7.06 -13.31
N ILE A 46 2.38 -5.92 -13.01
CA ILE A 46 0.96 -5.66 -13.32
C ILE A 46 0.76 -5.70 -14.83
N ILE A 47 1.52 -4.91 -15.59
CA ILE A 47 1.42 -4.80 -17.05
C ILE A 47 1.55 -6.16 -17.72
N ARG A 48 2.55 -6.95 -17.32
CA ARG A 48 2.77 -8.29 -17.88
C ARG A 48 1.66 -9.27 -17.50
N SER A 49 1.27 -9.29 -16.23
CA SER A 49 0.31 -10.28 -15.75
C SER A 49 -1.10 -10.03 -16.27
N ALA A 50 -1.51 -8.76 -16.41
CA ALA A 50 -2.79 -8.35 -16.97
C ALA A 50 -2.76 -8.19 -18.51
N ASN A 51 -1.60 -8.44 -19.15
CA ASN A 51 -1.39 -8.29 -20.59
C ASN A 51 -1.83 -6.91 -21.12
N LEU A 52 -1.52 -5.86 -20.35
CA LEU A 52 -1.90 -4.49 -20.68
C LEU A 52 -1.12 -4.01 -21.90
N LYS A 53 -1.81 -3.27 -22.75
CA LYS A 53 -1.26 -2.60 -23.93
C LYS A 53 -1.48 -1.10 -23.79
N ASP A 54 -0.81 -0.32 -24.63
CA ASP A 54 -1.07 1.12 -24.65
C ASP A 54 -2.51 1.43 -25.08
N PRO A 55 -3.16 2.43 -24.44
CA PRO A 55 -2.58 3.37 -23.47
C PRO A 55 -2.56 2.87 -22.01
N ALA A 56 -3.24 1.77 -21.66
CA ALA A 56 -3.38 1.30 -20.28
C ALA A 56 -2.03 1.00 -19.59
N ALA A 57 -1.08 0.40 -20.31
CA ALA A 57 0.27 0.15 -19.77
C ALA A 57 0.99 1.46 -19.39
N SER A 58 0.89 2.49 -20.24
CA SER A 58 1.43 3.82 -19.98
C SER A 58 0.72 4.52 -18.81
N ASN A 59 -0.59 4.33 -18.65
CA ASN A 59 -1.35 4.87 -17.52
C ASN A 59 -0.86 4.31 -16.19
N VAL A 60 -0.64 2.99 -16.08
CA VAL A 60 -0.10 2.37 -14.86
C VAL A 60 1.25 2.99 -14.48
N ILE A 61 2.16 3.13 -15.46
CA ILE A 61 3.47 3.76 -15.22
C ILE A 61 3.31 5.21 -14.75
N GLN A 62 2.39 5.97 -15.36
CA GLN A 62 2.14 7.35 -14.97
C GLN A 62 1.58 7.45 -13.54
N CYS A 63 0.67 6.56 -13.15
CA CYS A 63 0.14 6.52 -11.78
C CYS A 63 1.24 6.28 -10.74
N PHE A 64 2.20 5.37 -11.00
CA PHE A 64 3.36 5.18 -10.12
C PHE A 64 4.29 6.40 -10.08
N ARG A 65 4.48 7.12 -11.19
CA ARG A 65 5.26 8.38 -11.22
C ARG A 65 4.61 9.48 -10.39
N ASP A 66 3.31 9.63 -10.54
CA ASP A 66 2.51 10.60 -9.78
C ASP A 66 2.56 10.29 -8.28
N PHE A 67 2.43 9.01 -7.93
CA PHE A 67 2.55 8.52 -6.56
C PHE A 67 3.92 8.82 -5.96
N HIS A 68 4.99 8.55 -6.71
CA HIS A 68 6.36 8.87 -6.30
C HIS A 68 6.55 10.37 -6.03
N SER A 69 6.16 11.20 -7.00
CA SER A 69 6.25 12.67 -6.91
C SER A 69 5.43 13.22 -5.74
N GLY A 70 4.23 12.69 -5.52
CA GLY A 70 3.37 13.08 -4.40
C GLY A 70 4.00 12.76 -3.04
N MET A 71 4.60 11.58 -2.90
CA MET A 71 5.29 11.20 -1.66
C MET A 71 6.50 12.08 -1.39
N ASP A 72 7.32 12.39 -2.40
CA ASP A 72 8.51 13.24 -2.25
C ASP A 72 8.18 14.65 -1.75
N GLN A 73 7.02 15.18 -2.14
CA GLN A 73 6.54 16.49 -1.66
C GLN A 73 6.14 16.47 -0.18
N ILE A 74 5.74 15.31 0.35
CA ILE A 74 5.28 15.15 1.73
C ILE A 74 6.45 14.72 2.63
N LEU A 75 7.22 13.74 2.19
CA LEU A 75 8.33 13.10 2.91
C LEU A 75 9.60 13.12 2.06
N PRO A 76 10.42 14.19 2.15
CA PRO A 76 11.68 14.27 1.40
C PRO A 76 12.63 13.12 1.75
N ASN A 77 13.28 12.56 0.72
CA ASN A 77 14.21 11.42 0.80
C ASN A 77 13.56 10.11 1.27
N TYR A 78 12.24 9.96 1.18
CA TYR A 78 11.53 8.74 1.61
C TYR A 78 12.05 7.48 0.91
N TRP A 79 12.30 7.56 -0.39
CA TRP A 79 12.64 6.42 -1.25
C TRP A 79 14.06 5.86 -1.09
N ILE A 80 14.90 6.50 -0.28
CA ILE A 80 16.29 6.07 -0.01
C ILE A 80 16.50 5.65 1.45
N LYS A 81 15.44 5.70 2.26
CA LYS A 81 15.45 5.34 3.68
C LYS A 81 15.09 3.88 3.86
N SER A 82 15.66 3.25 4.89
CA SER A 82 15.25 1.89 5.27
C SER A 82 13.77 1.83 5.60
N CYS A 83 13.14 0.66 5.45
CA CYS A 83 11.72 0.48 5.82
C CYS A 83 11.42 0.94 7.25
N THR A 84 12.35 0.77 8.20
CA THR A 84 12.18 1.27 9.58
C THR A 84 12.14 2.79 9.64
N GLU A 85 13.01 3.48 8.90
CA GLU A 85 13.02 4.94 8.82
C GLU A 85 11.78 5.48 8.08
N GLN A 86 11.33 4.79 7.03
CA GLN A 86 10.06 5.10 6.35
C GLN A 86 8.87 5.01 7.31
N VAL A 87 8.82 4.00 8.18
CA VAL A 87 7.79 3.90 9.24
C VAL A 87 7.86 5.07 10.23
N LEU A 88 9.07 5.51 10.59
CA LEU A 88 9.25 6.65 11.50
C LEU A 88 8.77 7.97 10.88
N ASP A 89 9.07 8.19 9.60
CA ASP A 89 8.57 9.34 8.84
C ASP A 89 7.04 9.32 8.79
N CYS A 90 6.45 8.18 8.42
CA CYS A 90 5.00 8.00 8.38
C CYS A 90 4.39 8.25 9.77
N TRP A 91 4.95 7.71 10.85
CA TRP A 91 4.44 7.92 12.20
C TRP A 91 4.51 9.38 12.65
N SER A 92 5.61 10.06 12.32
CA SER A 92 5.78 11.49 12.61
C SER A 92 4.73 12.31 11.86
N ALA A 93 4.43 11.92 10.63
CA ALA A 93 3.38 12.52 9.84
C ALA A 93 1.99 12.20 10.43
N VAL A 94 1.70 10.97 10.88
CA VAL A 94 0.41 10.53 11.47
C VAL A 94 -0.10 11.46 12.56
N LYS A 95 0.81 12.06 13.34
CA LYS A 95 0.47 12.97 14.44
C LYS A 95 0.05 14.38 13.99
N SER A 96 0.20 14.72 12.71
CA SER A 96 -0.15 16.03 12.17
C SER A 96 -1.65 16.11 11.80
N PRO A 97 -2.37 17.19 12.13
CA PRO A 97 -3.75 17.39 11.70
C PRO A 97 -3.95 17.35 10.18
N LYS A 98 -2.90 17.66 9.41
CA LYS A 98 -2.92 17.63 7.93
C LYS A 98 -2.69 16.23 7.35
N PHE A 99 -2.37 15.25 8.20
CA PHE A 99 -1.99 13.93 7.76
C PHE A 99 -3.14 13.12 7.19
N LYS A 100 -4.33 13.19 7.80
CA LYS A 100 -5.49 12.44 7.31
C LYS A 100 -5.81 12.81 5.86
N GLU A 101 -5.78 14.11 5.54
CA GLU A 101 -5.98 14.61 4.17
C GLU A 101 -4.86 14.17 3.22
N ALA A 102 -3.60 14.20 3.67
CA ALA A 102 -2.47 13.71 2.88
C ALA A 102 -2.56 12.20 2.62
N LEU A 103 -3.02 11.43 3.62
CA LEU A 103 -3.20 9.99 3.55
C LEU A 103 -4.39 9.60 2.67
N GLU A 104 -5.50 10.34 2.75
CA GLU A 104 -6.62 10.22 1.81
C GLU A 104 -6.15 10.45 0.37
N LYS A 105 -5.44 11.56 0.10
CA LYS A 105 -4.87 11.85 -1.23
C LYS A 105 -3.90 10.76 -1.70
N PHE A 106 -3.11 10.21 -0.78
CA PHE A 106 -2.20 9.11 -1.05
C PHE A 106 -2.95 7.85 -1.47
N HIS A 107 -4.03 7.47 -0.76
CA HIS A 107 -4.85 6.31 -1.09
C HIS A 107 -5.66 6.51 -2.37
N VAL A 108 -6.09 7.73 -2.69
CA VAL A 108 -6.68 8.05 -4.01
C VAL A 108 -5.68 7.82 -5.14
N LYS A 109 -4.43 8.27 -4.98
CA LYS A 109 -3.37 8.00 -5.98
C LYS A 109 -3.06 6.51 -6.10
N ARG A 110 -3.13 5.77 -5.00
CA ARG A 110 -2.95 4.32 -5.02
C ARG A 110 -4.12 3.59 -5.68
N PHE A 111 -5.36 4.03 -5.45
CA PHE A 111 -6.54 3.53 -6.14
C PHE A 111 -6.36 3.58 -7.67
N GLN A 112 -5.87 4.72 -8.18
CA GLN A 112 -5.59 4.91 -9.61
C GLN A 112 -4.51 3.97 -10.18
N ILE A 113 -3.67 3.37 -9.33
CA ILE A 113 -2.71 2.33 -9.74
C ILE A 113 -3.42 0.98 -9.93
N LEU A 114 -4.45 0.70 -9.14
CA LEU A 114 -5.20 -0.56 -9.18
C LEU A 114 -6.29 -0.55 -10.25
N ASP A 115 -6.95 0.58 -10.48
CA ASP A 115 -7.94 0.82 -11.54
C ASP A 115 -7.20 1.06 -12.88
N PHE A 116 -6.78 -0.03 -13.53
CA PHE A 116 -5.91 0.05 -14.70
C PHE A 116 -6.66 0.32 -16.01
N ASP A 117 -7.97 0.07 -16.04
CA ASP A 117 -8.82 0.44 -17.18
C ASP A 117 -9.50 1.81 -17.02
N SER A 118 -9.37 2.41 -15.84
CA SER A 118 -9.84 3.76 -15.50
C SER A 118 -11.37 3.89 -15.60
N ASP A 119 -12.09 2.82 -15.26
CA ASP A 119 -13.56 2.82 -15.21
C ASP A 119 -14.13 3.42 -13.90
N GLY A 120 -13.25 3.75 -12.95
CA GLY A 120 -13.60 4.32 -11.65
C GLY A 120 -13.88 3.28 -10.57
N PHE A 121 -13.62 2.00 -10.83
CA PHE A 121 -13.79 0.90 -9.91
C PHE A 121 -12.61 -0.08 -10.00
N ILE A 122 -12.35 -0.81 -8.92
CA ILE A 122 -11.42 -1.94 -8.95
C ILE A 122 -12.24 -3.23 -9.04
N SER A 123 -12.13 -3.89 -10.18
CA SER A 123 -12.63 -5.24 -10.37
C SER A 123 -11.81 -6.28 -9.59
N PHE A 124 -12.38 -7.46 -9.34
CA PHE A 124 -11.60 -8.54 -8.71
C PHE A 124 -10.39 -8.96 -9.54
N SER A 125 -10.48 -8.85 -10.87
CA SER A 125 -9.35 -9.14 -11.77
C SER A 125 -8.19 -8.18 -11.54
N GLU A 126 -8.48 -6.88 -11.51
CA GLU A 126 -7.52 -5.82 -11.19
C GLU A 126 -6.85 -6.03 -9.84
N PHE A 127 -7.69 -6.23 -8.82
CA PHE A 127 -7.23 -6.51 -7.46
C PHE A 127 -6.28 -7.72 -7.42
N LEU A 128 -6.61 -8.80 -8.12
CA LEU A 128 -5.80 -10.02 -8.14
C LEU A 128 -4.47 -9.83 -8.87
N HIS A 129 -4.43 -9.07 -9.97
CA HIS A 129 -3.19 -8.75 -10.67
C HIS A 129 -2.25 -7.92 -9.80
N TYR A 130 -2.79 -6.93 -9.11
CA TYR A 130 -2.04 -6.16 -8.12
C TYR A 130 -1.55 -7.04 -6.95
N TRP A 131 -2.40 -7.91 -6.41
CA TRP A 131 -2.04 -8.85 -5.34
C TRP A 131 -0.86 -9.76 -5.74
N LYS A 132 -0.90 -10.28 -6.97
CA LYS A 132 0.18 -11.09 -7.57
C LYS A 132 1.46 -10.28 -7.74
N ALA A 133 1.36 -9.03 -8.18
CA ALA A 133 2.52 -8.17 -8.40
C ALA A 133 3.32 -7.93 -7.11
N LEU A 134 2.64 -7.88 -5.96
CA LEU A 134 3.24 -7.77 -4.62
C LEU A 134 3.67 -9.12 -4.01
N ASN A 135 3.57 -10.23 -4.74
CA ASN A 135 3.83 -11.59 -4.23
C ASN A 135 3.03 -11.95 -2.97
N LEU A 136 1.82 -11.42 -2.83
CA LEU A 136 0.94 -11.72 -1.71
C LEU A 136 0.22 -13.07 -1.92
N ASP A 137 -0.23 -13.69 -0.84
CA ASP A 137 -0.97 -14.95 -0.88
C ASP A 137 -2.31 -14.77 -1.60
N GLN A 138 -2.40 -15.35 -2.80
CA GLN A 138 -3.57 -15.27 -3.66
C GLN A 138 -4.80 -15.94 -3.05
N SER A 139 -4.63 -16.90 -2.14
CA SER A 139 -5.76 -17.55 -1.46
C SER A 139 -6.54 -16.57 -0.57
N LEU A 140 -5.90 -15.48 -0.14
CA LEU A 140 -6.52 -14.42 0.65
C LEU A 140 -7.13 -13.32 -0.21
N ALA A 141 -6.82 -13.23 -1.50
CA ALA A 141 -7.22 -12.11 -2.35
C ALA A 141 -8.75 -11.94 -2.38
N ARG A 142 -9.52 -13.03 -2.53
CA ARG A 142 -10.99 -12.95 -2.54
C ARG A 142 -11.53 -12.46 -1.21
N LEU A 143 -11.01 -12.98 -0.10
CA LEU A 143 -11.43 -12.57 1.24
C LEU A 143 -11.19 -11.08 1.48
N GLN A 144 -10.04 -10.55 1.03
CA GLN A 144 -9.72 -9.13 1.18
C GLN A 144 -10.55 -8.24 0.26
N PHE A 145 -10.80 -8.69 -0.97
CA PHE A 145 -11.71 -8.01 -1.88
C PHE A 145 -13.12 -7.88 -1.28
N ASP A 146 -13.66 -8.97 -0.74
CA ASP A 146 -15.00 -9.01 -0.11
C ASP A 146 -15.12 -8.15 1.13
N TYR A 147 -14.00 -7.96 1.81
CA TYR A 147 -13.94 -7.07 2.96
C TYR A 147 -14.03 -5.61 2.54
N MET A 148 -13.44 -5.24 1.39
CA MET A 148 -13.47 -3.88 0.85
C MET A 148 -14.78 -3.56 0.11
N ASP A 149 -15.36 -4.51 -0.60
CA ASP A 149 -16.64 -4.38 -1.30
C ASP A 149 -17.82 -4.41 -0.30
N THR A 150 -18.01 -3.29 0.40
CA THR A 150 -18.98 -3.17 1.49
C THR A 150 -20.42 -3.25 1.00
N ASN A 151 -20.67 -2.73 -0.20
CA ASN A 151 -22.01 -2.70 -0.79
C ASN A 151 -22.35 -3.99 -1.56
N LYS A 152 -21.35 -4.83 -1.85
CA LYS A 152 -21.46 -6.15 -2.50
C LYS A 152 -21.93 -6.09 -3.95
N ASP A 153 -21.56 -5.05 -4.69
CA ASP A 153 -21.82 -4.94 -6.13
C ASP A 153 -20.76 -5.63 -6.99
N GLY A 154 -19.74 -6.24 -6.36
CA GLY A 154 -18.71 -7.04 -7.02
C GLY A 154 -17.53 -6.22 -7.53
N LYS A 155 -17.43 -4.95 -7.14
CA LYS A 155 -16.36 -4.02 -7.49
C LYS A 155 -16.08 -3.08 -6.31
N ILE A 156 -14.88 -2.53 -6.25
CA ILE A 156 -14.50 -1.63 -5.15
C ILE A 156 -14.47 -0.20 -5.71
N SER A 157 -15.31 0.67 -5.17
CA SER A 157 -15.27 2.11 -5.49
C SER A 157 -14.06 2.81 -4.83
N GLU A 158 -13.71 4.01 -5.30
CA GLU A 158 -12.64 4.83 -4.68
C GLU A 158 -12.90 5.04 -3.18
N ASN A 159 -14.14 5.36 -2.80
CA ASN A 159 -14.51 5.58 -1.40
C ASN A 159 -14.32 4.31 -0.56
N GLU A 160 -14.77 3.16 -1.05
CA GLU A 160 -14.61 1.88 -0.35
C GLU A 160 -13.13 1.51 -0.17
N TYR A 161 -12.31 1.75 -1.20
CA TYR A 161 -10.87 1.54 -1.11
C TYR A 161 -10.22 2.45 -0.07
N VAL A 162 -10.49 3.76 -0.13
CA VAL A 162 -9.91 4.76 0.77
C VAL A 162 -10.34 4.49 2.21
N ASP A 163 -11.63 4.22 2.45
CA ASP A 163 -12.14 3.91 3.79
C ASP A 163 -11.50 2.64 4.36
N ALA A 164 -11.38 1.58 3.57
CA ALA A 164 -10.73 0.35 4.01
C ALA A 164 -9.23 0.54 4.29
N ALA A 165 -8.54 1.33 3.47
CA ALA A 165 -7.13 1.64 3.66
C ALA A 165 -6.90 2.49 4.92
N LEU A 166 -7.73 3.50 5.16
CA LEU A 166 -7.69 4.31 6.38
C LEU A 166 -8.02 3.49 7.63
N ASP A 167 -9.03 2.60 7.57
CA ASP A 167 -9.35 1.71 8.70
C ASP A 167 -8.16 0.77 8.98
N TYR A 168 -7.54 0.19 7.95
CA TYR A 168 -6.33 -0.62 8.13
C TYR A 168 -5.20 0.16 8.81
N GLU A 169 -4.95 1.41 8.41
CA GLU A 169 -3.83 2.20 8.91
C GLU A 169 -4.09 2.88 10.26
N LEU A 170 -5.34 3.25 10.57
CA LEU A 170 -5.69 4.04 11.76
C LEU A 170 -6.38 3.23 12.86
N ASN A 171 -6.71 1.96 12.61
CA ASN A 171 -7.21 1.07 13.66
C ASN A 171 -6.06 0.51 14.53
N TYR A 172 -6.04 0.86 15.81
CA TYR A 172 -5.01 0.40 16.76
C TYR A 172 -5.42 -0.85 17.56
N THR A 173 -6.51 -1.52 17.19
CA THR A 173 -7.01 -2.70 17.89
C THR A 173 -6.17 -3.93 17.54
N ASP A 174 -5.38 -4.42 18.49
CA ASP A 174 -4.45 -5.54 18.28
C ASP A 174 -5.13 -6.86 17.84
N LYS A 175 -6.32 -7.14 18.39
CA LYS A 175 -7.06 -8.39 18.14
C LYS A 175 -7.85 -8.40 16.83
N ASP A 176 -7.78 -7.33 16.04
CA ASP A 176 -8.50 -7.25 14.78
C ASP A 176 -7.88 -8.18 13.73
N THR A 177 -8.66 -9.11 13.20
CA THR A 177 -8.20 -10.05 12.18
C THR A 177 -7.79 -9.36 10.89
N ARG A 178 -8.34 -8.16 10.62
CA ARG A 178 -8.04 -7.32 9.46
C ARG A 178 -6.62 -6.77 9.49
N ASN A 179 -5.95 -6.76 10.64
CA ASN A 179 -4.53 -6.38 10.71
C ASN A 179 -3.64 -7.27 9.80
N ARG A 180 -4.11 -8.48 9.47
CA ARG A 180 -3.41 -9.45 8.61
C ARG A 180 -3.85 -9.41 7.15
N SER A 181 -4.45 -8.31 6.69
CA SER A 181 -4.90 -8.19 5.30
C SER A 181 -3.79 -8.44 4.27
N PHE A 182 -2.56 -8.08 4.59
CA PHE A 182 -1.37 -8.30 3.74
C PHE A 182 -0.54 -9.53 4.16
N GLY A 183 -1.10 -10.43 4.97
CA GLY A 183 -0.44 -11.64 5.46
C GLY A 183 0.03 -11.55 6.92
N PRO A 184 0.92 -12.46 7.37
CA PRO A 184 1.46 -12.46 8.71
C PRO A 184 2.17 -11.14 9.04
N LEU A 185 1.92 -10.61 10.23
CA LEU A 185 2.54 -9.36 10.69
C LEU A 185 4.05 -9.54 10.90
N VAL A 186 4.83 -8.65 10.29
CA VAL A 186 6.28 -8.56 10.46
C VAL A 186 6.63 -8.12 11.88
N ASP A 187 7.69 -8.71 12.45
CA ASP A 187 8.25 -8.34 13.75
C ASP A 187 9.50 -7.44 13.58
N PHE A 188 9.86 -6.72 14.65
CA PHE A 188 10.98 -5.76 14.66
C PHE A 188 11.67 -5.62 16.02
#